data_AF-A0A392ME68-F1
#
_entry.id   AF-A0A392ME68-F1
#
_cell.length_a   1.000
_cell.length_b   1.000
_cell.length_c   1.000
_cell.angle_alpha   90.00
_cell.angle_beta   90.00
_cell.angle_gamma   90.00
#
_symmetry.space_group_name_H-M   'P 1'
#
loop_
_entity.id
_entity.type
_entity.pdbx_description
1 polymer ?
#
loop_
_entity_poly.entity_id
_entity_poly.type
_entity_poly.pdbx_seq_one_letter_code
_entity_poly.pdbx_strand_id
1 'polypeptide(L)'
;GDADNGYGNAMNVKRTVKGYIAAGFAGIILEDQVSPKACGHTQGRKVVSREEAVMRIKAAVDVRNESGSDIVIVARTDARQALSLNEALYRSRAFADAGADV
;
A
#
# COMPACT_ATOMS: atom_id res chain seq x y z
N GLY A 1 -0.16 -3.20 -11.34
CA GLY A 1 -1.13 -4.27 -10.99
C GLY A 1 -1.69 -4.00 -9.62
N ASP A 2 -2.87 -4.56 -9.32
CA ASP A 2 -3.48 -4.48 -7.99
C ASP A 2 -2.87 -5.55 -7.08
N ALA A 3 -2.14 -5.12 -6.05
CA ALA A 3 -1.48 -6.00 -5.09
C ALA A 3 -2.23 -6.08 -3.76
N ASP A 4 -3.50 -5.71 -3.75
CA ASP A 4 -4.35 -5.76 -2.58
C ASP A 4 -3.66 -5.00 -1.41
N ASN A 5 -3.62 -5.61 -0.22
CA ASN A 5 -2.94 -5.07 0.94
C ASN A 5 -1.49 -5.59 1.11
N GLY A 6 -0.89 -6.16 0.05
CA GLY A 6 0.45 -6.75 0.08
C GLY A 6 0.54 -8.14 0.71
N TYR A 7 -0.61 -8.82 0.89
CA TYR A 7 -0.72 -10.23 1.28
C TYR A 7 -0.08 -10.59 2.63
N GLY A 8 -0.08 -9.66 3.58
CA GLY A 8 0.38 -9.89 4.95
C GLY A 8 1.01 -8.66 5.58
N ASN A 9 2.14 -8.86 6.26
CA ASN A 9 2.89 -7.79 6.91
C ASN A 9 3.95 -7.19 5.96
N ALA A 10 4.81 -6.31 6.49
CA ALA A 10 5.87 -5.66 5.73
C ALA A 10 6.79 -6.64 4.97
N MET A 11 7.08 -7.81 5.52
CA MET A 11 7.90 -8.82 4.84
C MET A 11 7.17 -9.43 3.64
N ASN A 12 5.85 -9.62 3.75
CA ASN A 12 5.02 -10.05 2.63
C ASN A 12 5.00 -8.99 1.53
N VAL A 13 4.84 -7.72 1.89
CA VAL A 13 4.93 -6.59 0.93
C VAL A 13 6.27 -6.62 0.19
N LYS A 14 7.40 -6.79 0.90
CA LYS A 14 8.72 -6.87 0.26
C LYS A 14 8.77 -8.01 -0.77
N ARG A 15 8.26 -9.20 -0.42
CA ARG A 15 8.20 -10.35 -1.34
C ARG A 15 7.32 -10.04 -2.56
N THR A 16 6.17 -9.40 -2.36
CA THR A 16 5.23 -9.06 -3.42
C THR A 16 5.83 -8.07 -4.40
N VAL A 17 6.45 -6.99 -3.91
CA VAL A 17 7.07 -5.97 -4.77
C VAL A 17 8.21 -6.60 -5.60
N LYS A 18 9.05 -7.45 -5.00
CA LYS A 18 10.07 -8.21 -5.75
C LYS A 18 9.46 -9.06 -6.87
N GLY A 19 8.33 -9.72 -6.60
CA GLY A 19 7.60 -10.50 -7.60
C GLY A 19 7.06 -9.63 -8.74
N TYR A 20 6.50 -8.46 -8.43
CA TYR A 20 6.01 -7.50 -9.43
C TYR A 20 7.12 -6.97 -10.33
N ILE A 21 8.27 -6.61 -9.73
CA ILE A 21 9.45 -6.17 -10.48
C ILE A 21 9.94 -7.29 -11.40
N ALA A 22 10.11 -8.52 -10.87
CA ALA A 22 10.57 -9.66 -11.66
C ALA A 22 9.61 -10.02 -12.81
N ALA A 23 8.31 -9.79 -12.63
CA ALA A 23 7.30 -10.00 -13.66
C ALA A 23 7.22 -8.84 -14.69
N GLY A 24 7.99 -7.76 -14.53
CA GLY A 24 8.06 -6.64 -15.46
C GLY A 24 6.88 -5.66 -15.35
N PHE A 25 6.20 -5.58 -14.20
CA PHE A 25 5.15 -4.58 -13.99
C PHE A 25 5.75 -3.18 -13.87
N ALA A 26 5.14 -2.21 -14.55
CA ALA A 26 5.50 -0.79 -14.44
C ALA A 26 5.09 -0.17 -13.08
N GLY A 27 4.14 -0.77 -12.37
CA GLY A 27 3.65 -0.22 -11.11
C GLY A 27 2.82 -1.19 -10.28
N ILE A 28 2.66 -0.86 -9.00
CA ILE A 28 1.94 -1.65 -7.99
C ILE A 28 1.02 -0.73 -7.19
N ILE A 29 -0.23 -1.16 -6.98
CA ILE A 29 -1.19 -0.50 -6.10
C ILE A 29 -1.25 -1.28 -4.80
N LEU A 30 -1.01 -0.62 -3.67
CA LEU A 30 -1.07 -1.20 -2.32
C LEU A 30 -2.09 -0.43 -1.47
N GLU A 31 -3.02 -1.15 -0.83
CA GLU A 31 -4.03 -0.57 0.05
C GLU A 31 -3.82 -0.87 1.55
N ASP A 32 -4.43 -0.06 2.42
CA ASP A 32 -4.29 -0.13 3.87
C ASP A 32 -5.38 -0.94 4.59
N GLN A 33 -6.12 -1.78 3.86
CA GLN A 33 -7.14 -2.65 4.45
C GLN A 33 -6.53 -3.75 5.34
N VAL A 34 -7.29 -4.14 6.36
CA VAL A 34 -7.03 -5.38 7.11
C VAL A 34 -7.19 -6.60 6.21
N SER A 35 -6.59 -7.73 6.58
CA SER A 35 -6.83 -9.01 5.91
C SER A 35 -7.96 -9.78 6.60
N PRO A 36 -8.87 -10.47 5.86
CA PRO A 36 -9.03 -10.42 4.41
C PRO A 36 -9.58 -9.06 3.97
N LYS A 37 -9.11 -8.56 2.82
CA LYS A 37 -9.63 -7.29 2.27
C LYS A 37 -11.05 -7.44 1.75
N ALA A 38 -11.80 -6.35 1.74
CA ALA A 38 -13.13 -6.27 1.16
C ALA A 38 -13.10 -5.42 -0.13
N CYS A 39 -14.10 -5.63 -1.00
CA CYS A 39 -14.26 -4.82 -2.20
C CYS A 39 -14.43 -3.33 -1.85
N GLY A 40 -13.91 -2.47 -2.71
CA GLY A 40 -13.96 -1.01 -2.59
C GLY A 40 -15.36 -0.37 -2.56
N HIS A 41 -16.42 -1.17 -2.69
CA HIS A 41 -17.82 -0.73 -2.66
C HIS A 41 -18.62 -1.35 -1.50
N THR A 42 -18.03 -2.26 -0.73
CA THR A 42 -18.69 -2.93 0.39
C THR A 42 -18.65 -2.04 1.63
N GLN A 43 -19.73 -1.99 2.41
CA GLN A 43 -19.76 -1.31 3.71
C GLN A 43 -18.98 -2.07 4.79
N GLY A 44 -18.57 -1.38 5.85
CA GLY A 44 -17.90 -2.01 6.99
C GLY A 44 -16.43 -2.38 6.76
N ARG A 45 -15.78 -1.77 5.75
CA ARG A 45 -14.33 -1.87 5.54
C ARG A 45 -13.58 -1.43 6.80
N LYS A 46 -12.47 -2.11 7.04
CA LYS A 46 -11.55 -1.82 8.14
C LYS A 46 -10.16 -1.61 7.57
N VAL A 47 -9.47 -0.62 8.09
CA VAL A 47 -8.07 -0.33 7.75
C VAL A 47 -7.18 -0.66 8.93
N VAL A 48 -5.92 -0.97 8.66
CA VAL A 48 -4.90 -1.18 9.70
C VAL A 48 -4.55 0.14 10.40
N SER A 49 -3.74 0.07 11.47
CA SER A 49 -3.25 1.29 12.13
C SER A 49 -2.43 2.16 11.17
N ARG A 50 -2.25 3.43 11.52
CA ARG A 50 -1.44 4.36 10.70
C ARG A 50 -0.01 3.84 10.56
N GLU A 51 0.55 3.35 11.66
CA GLU A 51 1.92 2.84 11.75
C GLU A 51 2.10 1.64 10.82
N GLU A 52 1.17 0.69 10.85
CA GLU A 52 1.22 -0.49 9.99
C GLU A 52 1.06 -0.11 8.51
N ALA A 53 0.13 0.78 8.18
CA ALA A 53 -0.09 1.24 6.81
C ALA A 53 1.17 1.91 6.24
N VAL A 54 1.76 2.85 6.98
CA VAL A 54 3.00 3.52 6.59
C VAL A 54 4.16 2.54 6.50
N MET A 55 4.26 1.56 7.41
CA MET A 55 5.32 0.54 7.38
C MET A 55 5.27 -0.32 6.11
N ARG A 56 4.06 -0.67 5.64
CA ARG A 56 3.88 -1.40 4.38
C ARG A 56 4.36 -0.58 3.18
N ILE A 57 4.02 0.72 3.11
CA ILE A 57 4.51 1.60 2.04
C ILE A 57 6.02 1.75 2.08
N LYS A 58 6.62 1.99 3.26
CA LYS A 58 8.07 2.03 3.42
C LYS A 58 8.74 0.73 2.96
N ALA A 59 8.18 -0.42 3.31
CA ALA A 59 8.71 -1.71 2.87
C ALA A 59 8.70 -1.86 1.35
N ALA A 60 7.68 -1.32 0.66
CA ALA A 60 7.64 -1.32 -0.81
C ALA A 60 8.71 -0.39 -1.41
N VAL A 61 8.85 0.82 -0.87
CA VAL A 61 9.84 1.82 -1.29
C VAL A 61 11.26 1.32 -1.06
N ASP A 62 11.53 0.68 0.08
CA ASP A 62 12.81 0.03 0.37
C ASP A 62 13.20 -0.94 -0.75
N VAL A 63 12.28 -1.82 -1.16
CA VAL A 63 12.56 -2.82 -2.21
C VAL A 63 12.81 -2.17 -3.56
N ARG A 64 12.03 -1.16 -3.93
CA ARG A 64 12.29 -0.38 -5.15
C ARG A 64 13.71 0.18 -5.14
N ASN A 65 14.10 0.84 -4.05
CA ASN A 65 15.41 1.46 -3.90
C ASN A 65 16.55 0.42 -3.89
N GLU A 66 16.40 -0.66 -3.12
CA GLU A 66 17.37 -1.77 -3.03
C GLU A 66 17.59 -2.48 -4.37
N SER A 67 16.54 -2.56 -5.21
CA SER A 67 16.62 -3.24 -6.51
C SER A 67 17.08 -2.33 -7.66
N GLY A 68 17.09 -1.01 -7.47
CA GLY A 68 17.32 -0.04 -8.55
C GLY A 68 16.19 0.00 -9.60
N SER A 69 15.02 -0.55 -9.28
CA SER A 69 13.85 -0.53 -10.17
C SER A 69 13.16 0.83 -10.14
N ASP A 70 12.54 1.20 -11.25
CA ASP A 70 11.68 2.38 -11.43
C ASP A 70 10.19 2.08 -11.23
N ILE A 71 9.85 0.93 -10.61
CA ILE A 71 8.45 0.55 -10.38
C ILE A 71 7.69 1.64 -9.61
N VAL A 72 6.55 2.06 -10.15
CA VAL A 72 5.68 3.06 -9.54
C VAL A 72 4.89 2.45 -8.37
N ILE A 73 4.96 3.07 -7.20
CA ILE A 73 4.23 2.66 -6.00
C ILE A 73 3.05 3.59 -5.80
N VAL A 74 1.85 3.07 -6.03
CA VAL A 74 0.57 3.74 -5.80
C VAL A 74 0.04 3.34 -4.42
N ALA A 75 -0.07 4.29 -3.50
CA ALA A 75 -0.52 4.05 -2.14
C ALA A 75 -2.01 4.44 -1.98
N ARG A 76 -2.87 3.42 -1.95
CA ARG A 76 -4.31 3.59 -1.78
C ARG A 76 -4.71 3.56 -0.30
N THR A 77 -5.63 4.43 0.11
CA THR A 77 -6.29 4.32 1.42
C THR A 77 -7.80 4.12 1.27
N ASP A 78 -8.34 3.16 2.01
CA ASP A 78 -9.79 2.96 2.16
C ASP A 78 -10.37 3.64 3.42
N ALA A 79 -9.54 4.43 4.12
CA ALA A 79 -9.91 5.12 5.35
C ALA A 79 -11.05 6.13 5.19
N ARG A 80 -11.33 6.59 3.95
CA ARG A 80 -12.44 7.54 3.68
C ARG A 80 -13.79 6.97 4.11
N GLN A 81 -14.02 5.69 3.84
CA GLN A 81 -15.24 5.01 4.24
C GLN A 81 -15.07 4.35 5.61
N ALA A 82 -13.91 3.78 5.90
CA ALA A 82 -13.70 3.06 7.15
C ALA A 82 -13.67 3.97 8.39
N LEU A 83 -13.19 5.21 8.26
CA LEU A 83 -12.93 6.13 9.37
C LEU A 83 -13.46 7.55 9.07
N SER A 84 -12.79 8.33 8.22
CA SER A 84 -13.21 9.69 7.84
C SER A 84 -12.43 10.25 6.65
N LEU A 85 -12.88 11.38 6.09
CA LEU A 85 -12.10 12.12 5.07
C LEU A 85 -10.76 12.62 5.61
N ASN A 86 -10.76 13.19 6.82
CA ASN A 86 -9.55 13.74 7.43
C ASN A 86 -8.49 12.66 7.65
N GLU A 87 -8.93 11.46 8.04
CA GLU A 87 -8.03 10.31 8.19
C GLU A 87 -7.44 9.88 6.85
N ALA A 88 -8.26 9.82 5.80
CA ALA A 88 -7.79 9.49 4.46
C ALA A 88 -6.76 10.51 3.96
N LEU A 89 -7.02 11.81 4.13
CA LEU A 89 -6.09 12.87 3.74
C LEU A 89 -4.78 12.79 4.52
N TYR A 90 -4.84 12.52 5.83
CA TYR A 90 -3.64 12.31 6.64
C TYR A 90 -2.81 11.14 6.11
N ARG A 91 -3.45 10.00 5.83
CA ARG A 91 -2.79 8.79 5.33
C ARG A 91 -2.19 9.00 3.96
N SER A 92 -2.91 9.60 3.02
CA SER A 92 -2.38 9.96 1.70
C SER A 92 -1.11 10.80 1.80
N ARG A 93 -1.10 11.80 2.69
CA ARG A 93 0.11 12.60 2.93
C ARG A 93 1.24 11.77 3.55
N ALA A 94 0.94 10.96 4.56
CA ALA A 94 1.94 10.10 5.20
C ALA A 94 2.53 9.05 4.25
N PHE A 95 1.75 8.57 3.27
CA PHE A 95 2.22 7.65 2.24
C PHE A 95 3.12 8.33 1.22
N ALA A 96 2.76 9.56 0.80
CA ALA A 96 3.63 10.39 -0.03
C ALA A 96 4.95 10.72 0.70
N ASP A 97 4.89 11.11 1.97
CA ASP A 97 6.09 11.36 2.81
C ASP A 97 6.95 10.09 2.99
N ALA A 98 6.34 8.90 2.90
CA ALA A 98 7.04 7.61 2.93
C ALA A 98 7.66 7.22 1.57
N GLY A 99 7.42 7.99 0.50
CA GLY A 99 8.03 7.80 -0.81
C GLY A 99 7.15 7.07 -1.83
N ALA A 100 5.83 6.95 -1.59
CA ALA A 100 4.89 6.56 -2.63
C ALA A 100 4.80 7.64 -3.71
N ASP A 101 4.57 7.23 -4.96
CA ASP A 101 4.59 8.11 -6.13
C ASP A 101 3.20 8.69 -6.43
N VAL A 102 2.14 7.94 -6.10
CA VAL A 102 0.73 8.26 -6.38
C VAL A 102 -0.15 7.93 -5.17
#